data_AF-A0A9P3LGQ4-F1
#
_entry.id   AF-A0A9P3LGQ4-F1
#
_cell.length_a   1.000
_cell.length_b   1.000
_cell.length_c   1.000
_cell.angle_alpha   90.00
_cell.angle_beta   90.00
_cell.angle_gamma   90.00
#
_symmetry.space_group_name_H-M   'P 1'
#
loop_
_entity.id
_entity.type
_entity.pdbx_description
1 polymer ?
#
loop_
_entity_poly.entity_id
_entity_poly.type
_entity_poly.pdbx_seq_one_letter_code
_entity_poly.pdbx_strand_id
1 'polypeptide(L)'
;MSDATSAEELSVSFVPALFLQRRGWVFDQMRRAGVTQVIDIGCGEGETVACLCNPAPWRGPLRLACADGTSTVQDMLHIHTIHALDVELGEVRRAADAAAPPADPWFTRWEPLDVTLWHGGLEAYNAAFVGAECIVSTEVIEHLPEDVLAEFAPLLLGVYHPQLLLLTTPSYDFNARFTAPDAPPTARRGTRDPTGRTARVFRHSDHKFEWTRTEFRAWCDAAASEWGYDVDVSGVGRAQENDPFGRDDALGPASQVAAFRRRDGDEAVNARAAKSEDALRRAQAGTVHSLVATHHHDACGVSSTSDLAEISNIVKERMQQWQETSVTVHEIWFDKDIDKLCAGALDLFVSALEQDPALSVSRSGERVLEWAIQFHELVLVDPDTKEDVMAEPTEASEPESDPDDEEVQTPPNNWKGWQPASMAETDSKLSTPGWGNTWQASGEGAWGARDSAEDSSKGAGW
;
A
#
# COMPACT_ATOMS: atom_id res chain seq x y z
N MET A 1 -38.83 27.38 -0.50
CA MET A 1 -38.20 27.63 -1.80
C MET A 1 -37.09 28.63 -1.55
N SER A 2 -35.91 28.15 -1.21
CA SER A 2 -34.73 29.00 -0.97
C SER A 2 -33.86 28.97 -2.22
N ASP A 3 -33.45 30.16 -2.65
CA ASP A 3 -32.47 30.43 -3.71
C ASP A 3 -31.26 29.50 -3.61
N ALA A 4 -30.99 28.75 -4.68
CA ALA A 4 -29.73 28.02 -4.86
C ALA A 4 -29.12 28.35 -6.23
N THR A 5 -29.12 29.64 -6.60
CA THR A 5 -28.26 30.15 -7.68
C THR A 5 -26.84 30.43 -7.15
N SER A 6 -26.27 29.54 -6.34
CA SER A 6 -24.89 29.69 -5.91
C SER A 6 -23.97 29.21 -7.03
N ALA A 7 -23.14 30.11 -7.55
CA ALA A 7 -22.06 29.80 -8.49
C ALA A 7 -20.89 29.04 -7.81
N GLU A 8 -21.14 28.44 -6.65
CA GLU A 8 -20.15 27.77 -5.80
C GLU A 8 -20.21 26.26 -6.04
N GLU A 9 -19.02 25.64 -6.09
CA GLU A 9 -18.90 24.19 -6.21
C GLU A 9 -19.37 23.49 -4.94
N LEU A 10 -20.01 22.35 -5.11
CA LEU A 10 -20.38 21.46 -4.03
C LEU A 10 -19.13 20.82 -3.42
N SER A 11 -19.09 20.70 -2.10
CA SER A 11 -18.02 19.95 -1.43
C SER A 11 -18.05 18.49 -1.87
N VAL A 12 -16.86 17.98 -2.18
CA VAL A 12 -16.60 16.59 -2.50
C VAL A 12 -15.24 16.23 -1.91
N SER A 13 -15.26 15.30 -0.98
CA SER A 13 -14.06 14.74 -0.37
C SER A 13 -14.13 13.21 -0.35
N PHE A 14 -12.98 12.57 -0.16
CA PHE A 14 -12.81 11.13 -0.19
C PHE A 14 -12.08 10.68 1.08
N VAL A 15 -12.61 9.65 1.76
CA VAL A 15 -11.97 9.04 2.92
C VAL A 15 -11.87 7.53 2.72
N PRO A 16 -10.66 6.95 2.58
CA PRO A 16 -9.37 7.66 2.46
C PRO A 16 -9.30 8.49 1.16
N ALA A 17 -8.26 9.31 1.00
CA ALA A 17 -8.06 10.13 -0.20
C ALA A 17 -8.12 9.28 -1.49
N LEU A 18 -8.57 9.87 -2.60
CA LEU A 18 -8.88 9.12 -3.82
C LEU A 18 -7.69 8.34 -4.38
N PHE A 19 -6.48 8.91 -4.35
CA PHE A 19 -5.26 8.23 -4.79
C PHE A 19 -4.96 6.99 -3.92
N LEU A 20 -5.24 7.03 -2.62
CA LEU A 20 -5.12 5.87 -1.72
C LEU A 20 -6.17 4.81 -2.04
N GLN A 21 -7.39 5.20 -2.41
CA GLN A 21 -8.40 4.24 -2.84
C GLN A 21 -8.00 3.52 -4.14
N ARG A 22 -7.42 4.24 -5.11
CA ARG A 22 -6.87 3.65 -6.34
C ARG A 22 -5.75 2.66 -6.04
N ARG A 23 -4.74 3.07 -5.25
CA ARG A 23 -3.64 2.19 -4.84
C ARG A 23 -4.13 0.98 -4.04
N GLY A 24 -5.10 1.18 -3.16
CA GLY A 24 -5.76 0.10 -2.41
C GLY A 24 -6.43 -0.92 -3.32
N TRP A 25 -7.15 -0.46 -4.36
CA TRP A 25 -7.75 -1.34 -5.37
C TRP A 25 -6.68 -2.11 -6.16
N VAL A 26 -5.61 -1.44 -6.62
CA VAL A 26 -4.49 -2.09 -7.33
C VAL A 26 -3.88 -3.21 -6.48
N PHE A 27 -3.54 -2.91 -5.23
CA PHE A 27 -2.91 -3.89 -4.33
C PHE A 27 -3.85 -5.03 -3.96
N ASP A 28 -5.17 -4.78 -3.87
CA ASP A 28 -6.14 -5.86 -3.66
C ASP A 28 -6.22 -6.81 -4.86
N GLN A 29 -6.24 -6.27 -6.08
CA GLN A 29 -6.23 -7.09 -7.29
C GLN A 29 -4.93 -7.90 -7.43
N MET A 30 -3.78 -7.28 -7.12
CA MET A 30 -2.48 -7.96 -7.12
C MET A 30 -2.44 -9.08 -6.07
N ARG A 31 -2.94 -8.84 -4.84
CA ARG A 31 -2.99 -9.86 -3.77
C ARG A 31 -3.84 -11.06 -4.18
N ARG A 32 -5.03 -10.82 -4.72
CA ARG A 32 -5.93 -11.89 -5.21
C ARG A 32 -5.32 -12.71 -6.34
N ALA A 33 -4.47 -12.10 -7.16
CA ALA A 33 -3.80 -12.77 -8.27
C ALA A 33 -2.45 -13.40 -7.89
N GLY A 34 -1.95 -13.18 -6.66
CA GLY A 34 -0.65 -13.68 -6.23
C GLY A 34 0.51 -13.09 -7.02
N VAL A 35 0.41 -11.81 -7.41
CA VAL A 35 1.43 -11.13 -8.23
C VAL A 35 2.74 -11.03 -7.47
N THR A 36 3.82 -11.38 -8.16
CA THR A 36 5.20 -11.33 -7.67
C THR A 36 6.12 -10.49 -8.57
N GLN A 37 5.75 -10.31 -9.84
CA GLN A 37 6.37 -9.37 -10.77
C GLN A 37 5.39 -8.28 -11.23
N VAL A 38 5.80 -7.02 -11.19
CA VAL A 38 4.95 -5.89 -11.61
C VAL A 38 5.70 -4.86 -12.44
N ILE A 39 5.00 -4.29 -13.41
CA ILE A 39 5.44 -3.12 -14.17
C ILE A 39 4.51 -1.97 -13.83
N ASP A 40 5.04 -0.87 -13.33
CA ASP A 40 4.32 0.38 -13.10
C ASP A 40 4.58 1.33 -14.27
N ILE A 41 3.57 1.53 -15.12
CA ILE A 41 3.62 2.39 -16.29
C ILE A 41 3.05 3.76 -15.91
N GLY A 42 3.84 4.80 -16.11
CA GLY A 42 3.55 6.15 -15.61
C GLY A 42 3.75 6.20 -14.09
N CYS A 43 4.92 5.77 -13.62
CA CYS A 43 5.17 5.61 -12.19
C CYS A 43 5.24 6.94 -11.42
N GLY A 44 5.33 8.08 -12.12
CA GLY A 44 5.52 9.40 -11.52
C GLY A 44 6.74 9.41 -10.61
N GLU A 45 6.63 10.10 -9.47
CA GLU A 45 7.66 10.13 -8.42
C GLU A 45 7.81 8.80 -7.65
N GLY A 46 7.09 7.75 -8.03
CA GLY A 46 7.30 6.40 -7.56
C GLY A 46 6.57 6.02 -6.29
N GLU A 47 5.46 6.68 -5.91
CA GLU A 47 4.72 6.32 -4.69
C GLU A 47 4.28 4.84 -4.67
N THR A 48 3.75 4.33 -5.79
CA THR A 48 3.32 2.93 -5.91
C THR A 48 4.52 1.99 -5.82
N VAL A 49 5.61 2.32 -6.52
CA VAL A 49 6.88 1.59 -6.49
C VAL A 49 7.44 1.53 -5.06
N ALA A 50 7.54 2.66 -4.38
CA ALA A 50 8.04 2.75 -3.00
C ALA A 50 7.16 1.96 -2.02
N CYS A 51 5.83 1.96 -2.22
CA CYS A 51 4.94 1.12 -1.42
C CYS A 51 5.20 -0.38 -1.63
N LEU A 52 5.41 -0.80 -2.89
CA LEU A 52 5.71 -2.19 -3.25
C LEU A 52 7.13 -2.62 -2.83
N CYS A 53 8.04 -1.67 -2.62
CA CYS A 53 9.33 -1.92 -2.01
C CYS A 53 9.23 -2.32 -0.53
N ASN A 54 8.12 -2.08 0.17
CA ASN A 54 7.98 -2.58 1.54
C ASN A 54 7.90 -4.12 1.53
N PRO A 55 8.75 -4.82 2.30
CA PRO A 55 8.77 -6.28 2.29
C PRO A 55 7.51 -6.87 2.91
N ALA A 56 7.12 -8.06 2.46
CA ALA A 56 6.21 -8.90 3.23
C ALA A 56 6.85 -9.22 4.59
N PRO A 57 6.10 -9.12 5.71
CA PRO A 57 6.61 -9.36 7.05
C PRO A 57 6.92 -10.84 7.36
N TRP A 58 6.66 -11.75 6.42
CA TRP A 58 6.98 -13.17 6.48
C TRP A 58 7.32 -13.68 5.07
N ARG A 59 7.81 -14.91 4.98
CA ARG A 59 8.08 -15.61 3.71
C ARG A 59 6.80 -16.18 3.13
N GLY A 60 6.61 -15.97 1.83
CA GLY A 60 5.49 -16.56 1.10
C GLY A 60 5.78 -17.97 0.58
N PRO A 61 4.73 -18.69 0.14
CA PRO A 61 3.32 -18.40 0.38
C PRO A 61 2.89 -18.89 1.77
N LEU A 62 1.97 -18.16 2.41
CA LEU A 62 1.38 -18.52 3.69
C LEU A 62 0.44 -19.74 3.55
N ARG A 63 0.68 -20.77 4.36
CA ARG A 63 -0.08 -22.04 4.31
C ARG A 63 -0.98 -22.23 5.53
N LEU A 64 -1.82 -21.24 5.80
CA LEU A 64 -2.76 -21.25 6.92
C LEU A 64 -4.22 -21.22 6.43
N ALA A 65 -5.07 -21.94 7.15
CA ALA A 65 -6.51 -21.98 6.92
C ALA A 65 -7.25 -21.04 7.87
N CYS A 66 -8.34 -20.43 7.39
CA CYS A 66 -9.29 -19.68 8.19
C CYS A 66 -9.96 -20.57 9.25
N ALA A 67 -10.68 -19.96 10.20
CA ALA A 67 -11.43 -20.69 11.23
C ALA A 67 -12.46 -21.69 10.65
N ASP A 68 -12.97 -21.45 9.44
CA ASP A 68 -13.89 -22.36 8.75
C ASP A 68 -13.23 -23.65 8.22
N GLY A 69 -11.90 -23.72 8.23
CA GLY A 69 -11.10 -24.86 7.75
C GLY A 69 -11.15 -25.11 6.24
N THR A 70 -11.84 -24.25 5.47
CA THR A 70 -12.09 -24.45 4.03
C THR A 70 -11.42 -23.39 3.16
N SER A 71 -11.23 -22.18 3.71
CA SER A 71 -10.61 -21.06 3.01
C SER A 71 -9.18 -20.85 3.49
N THR A 72 -8.26 -20.49 2.59
CA THR A 72 -6.93 -20.02 3.00
C THR A 72 -7.00 -18.58 3.49
N VAL A 73 -6.16 -18.24 4.46
CA VAL A 73 -6.05 -16.86 4.92
C VAL A 73 -5.47 -15.98 3.80
N GLN A 74 -5.91 -14.72 3.71
CA GLN A 74 -5.35 -13.79 2.75
C GLN A 74 -3.88 -13.51 3.08
N ASP A 75 -3.01 -13.72 2.10
CA ASP A 75 -1.58 -13.50 2.21
C ASP A 75 -1.17 -12.08 1.78
N MET A 76 0.10 -11.75 2.00
CA MET A 76 0.73 -10.50 1.59
C MET A 76 1.20 -10.55 0.13
N LEU A 77 1.65 -9.40 -0.38
CA LEU A 77 2.36 -9.35 -1.66
C LEU A 77 3.83 -9.71 -1.45
N HIS A 78 4.29 -10.74 -2.16
CA HIS A 78 5.67 -11.21 -2.15
C HIS A 78 6.37 -10.79 -3.45
N ILE A 79 6.49 -9.48 -3.65
CA ILE A 79 7.08 -8.91 -4.88
C ILE A 79 8.57 -9.18 -4.94
N HIS A 80 9.03 -9.79 -6.03
CA HIS A 80 10.44 -10.06 -6.32
C HIS A 80 11.01 -9.15 -7.41
N THR A 81 10.16 -8.61 -8.30
CA THR A 81 10.63 -7.78 -9.41
C THR A 81 9.66 -6.64 -9.70
N ILE A 82 10.22 -5.43 -9.78
CA ILE A 82 9.51 -4.22 -10.19
C ILE A 82 10.23 -3.61 -11.38
N HIS A 83 9.47 -3.33 -12.43
CA HIS A 83 9.87 -2.37 -13.46
C HIS A 83 9.03 -1.11 -13.31
N ALA A 84 9.65 0.06 -13.40
CA ALA A 84 8.96 1.35 -13.39
C ALA A 84 9.29 2.11 -14.68
N LEU A 85 8.30 2.66 -15.35
CA LEU A 85 8.47 3.45 -16.57
C LEU A 85 7.79 4.81 -16.40
N ASP A 86 8.50 5.88 -16.77
CA ASP A 86 7.87 7.18 -16.98
C ASP A 86 8.55 7.95 -18.14
N VAL A 87 7.79 8.85 -18.77
CA VAL A 87 8.29 9.73 -19.83
C VAL A 87 9.01 10.95 -19.23
N GLU A 88 8.70 11.32 -18.00
CA GLU A 88 9.31 12.45 -17.28
C GLU A 88 10.58 11.99 -16.54
N LEU A 89 11.77 12.25 -17.10
CA LEU A 89 13.04 11.85 -16.48
C LEU A 89 13.22 12.36 -15.02
N GLY A 90 12.67 13.53 -14.71
CA GLY A 90 12.69 14.10 -13.36
C GLY A 90 11.94 13.23 -12.34
N GLU A 91 10.78 12.73 -12.74
CA GLU A 91 9.92 11.85 -11.94
C GLU A 91 10.58 10.48 -11.75
N VAL A 92 11.13 9.88 -12.82
CA VAL A 92 11.86 8.60 -12.73
C VAL A 92 13.06 8.68 -11.77
N ARG A 93 13.74 9.83 -11.70
CA ARG A 93 14.83 10.04 -10.73
C ARG A 93 14.33 10.07 -9.29
N ARG A 94 13.20 10.75 -9.01
CA ARG A 94 12.59 10.73 -7.67
C ARG A 94 12.10 9.33 -7.31
N ALA A 95 11.51 8.61 -8.26
CA ALA A 95 11.12 7.22 -8.09
C ALA A 95 12.33 6.32 -7.76
N ALA A 96 13.48 6.56 -8.39
CA ALA A 96 14.70 5.81 -8.10
C ALA A 96 15.16 6.04 -6.66
N ASP A 97 15.21 7.31 -6.24
CA ASP A 97 15.58 7.67 -4.87
C ASP A 97 14.61 7.06 -3.84
N ALA A 98 13.30 7.07 -4.12
CA ALA A 98 12.27 6.49 -3.25
C ALA A 98 12.30 4.95 -3.21
N ALA A 99 12.79 4.30 -4.28
CA ALA A 99 12.87 2.85 -4.39
C ALA A 99 14.19 2.26 -3.88
N ALA A 100 15.15 3.10 -3.48
CA ALA A 100 16.44 2.66 -2.97
C ALA A 100 16.29 1.85 -1.66
N PRO A 101 17.14 0.83 -1.43
CA PRO A 101 17.12 0.09 -0.17
C PRO A 101 17.38 1.02 1.03
N PRO A 102 16.59 0.95 2.10
CA PRO A 102 16.82 1.77 3.29
C PRO A 102 18.12 1.34 3.98
N ALA A 103 18.86 2.30 4.53
CA ALA A 103 20.09 2.03 5.28
C ALA A 103 19.83 1.31 6.62
N ASP A 104 18.69 1.60 7.25
CA ASP A 104 18.22 0.98 8.49
C ASP A 104 16.75 0.58 8.34
N PRO A 105 16.47 -0.64 7.83
CA PRO A 105 15.11 -1.09 7.59
C PRO A 105 14.36 -1.35 8.90
N TRP A 106 13.16 -0.80 9.03
CA TRP A 106 12.27 -1.11 10.16
C TRP A 106 11.72 -2.55 10.14
N PHE A 107 11.67 -3.18 8.97
CA PHE A 107 11.14 -4.54 8.80
C PHE A 107 12.19 -5.46 8.19
N THR A 108 12.25 -6.69 8.70
CA THR A 108 13.06 -7.74 8.08
C THR A 108 12.54 -8.04 6.69
N ARG A 109 13.39 -7.88 5.66
CA ARG A 109 13.09 -8.37 4.31
C ARG A 109 13.41 -9.85 4.24
N TRP A 110 12.43 -10.69 4.00
CA TRP A 110 12.64 -12.14 3.93
C TRP A 110 12.89 -12.68 2.52
N GLU A 111 12.57 -11.90 1.49
CA GLU A 111 12.67 -12.26 0.09
C GLU A 111 13.31 -11.11 -0.70
N PRO A 112 14.22 -11.42 -1.64
CA PRO A 112 14.94 -10.39 -2.38
C PRO A 112 13.99 -9.66 -3.34
N LEU A 113 14.33 -8.41 -3.65
CA LEU A 113 13.58 -7.59 -4.59
C LEU A 113 14.53 -6.86 -5.55
N ASP A 114 14.29 -7.03 -6.85
CA ASP A 114 14.95 -6.28 -7.91
C ASP A 114 14.03 -5.18 -8.44
N VAL A 115 14.50 -3.93 -8.41
CA VAL A 115 13.78 -2.77 -8.95
C VAL A 115 14.58 -2.16 -10.08
N THR A 116 13.96 -1.99 -11.25
CA THR A 116 14.59 -1.35 -12.42
C THR A 116 13.73 -0.22 -12.96
N LEU A 117 14.31 0.97 -13.08
CA LEU A 117 13.63 2.18 -13.48
C LEU A 117 14.05 2.62 -14.88
N TRP A 118 13.06 2.92 -15.71
CA TRP A 118 13.19 3.20 -17.13
C TRP A 118 12.61 4.57 -17.44
N HIS A 119 13.29 5.30 -18.31
CA HIS A 119 12.80 6.56 -18.87
C HIS A 119 12.48 6.38 -20.35
N GLY A 120 11.29 6.80 -20.75
CA GLY A 120 10.81 6.81 -22.13
C GLY A 120 9.28 6.74 -22.24
N GLY A 121 8.77 6.91 -23.45
CA GLY A 121 7.34 6.87 -23.73
C GLY A 121 6.80 5.44 -23.85
N LEU A 122 5.51 5.26 -23.56
CA LEU A 122 4.80 3.99 -23.62
C LEU A 122 4.91 3.30 -25.00
N GLU A 123 4.97 4.10 -26.06
CA GLU A 123 5.05 3.64 -27.45
C GLU A 123 6.37 2.91 -27.78
N ALA A 124 7.38 3.02 -26.92
CA ALA A 124 8.66 2.35 -27.08
C ALA A 124 8.64 0.92 -26.53
N TYR A 125 9.23 0.00 -27.30
CA TYR A 125 9.33 -1.40 -26.90
C TYR A 125 10.47 -1.62 -25.89
N ASN A 126 10.21 -2.42 -24.85
CA ASN A 126 11.22 -2.96 -23.95
C ASN A 126 11.04 -4.47 -23.75
N ALA A 127 12.05 -5.23 -24.14
CA ALA A 127 12.04 -6.69 -24.01
C ALA A 127 11.91 -7.18 -22.56
N ALA A 128 12.32 -6.39 -21.57
CA ALA A 128 12.18 -6.72 -20.15
C ALA A 128 10.71 -6.77 -19.70
N PHE A 129 9.79 -6.18 -20.46
CA PHE A 129 8.38 -6.08 -20.10
C PHE A 129 7.54 -7.24 -20.63
N VAL A 130 8.10 -8.04 -21.53
CA VAL A 130 7.42 -9.14 -22.19
C VAL A 130 7.15 -10.27 -21.21
N GLY A 131 5.89 -10.72 -21.13
CA GLY A 131 5.49 -11.84 -20.29
C GLY A 131 5.36 -11.51 -18.80
N ALA A 132 5.29 -10.22 -18.44
CA ALA A 132 5.11 -9.79 -17.06
C ALA A 132 3.85 -10.37 -16.42
N GLU A 133 3.86 -10.60 -15.11
CA GLU A 133 2.66 -11.07 -14.42
C GLU A 133 1.60 -9.98 -14.35
N CYS A 134 2.00 -8.77 -13.93
CA CYS A 134 1.10 -7.64 -13.79
C CYS A 134 1.69 -6.38 -14.42
N ILE A 135 0.84 -5.63 -15.14
CA ILE A 135 1.10 -4.23 -15.49
C ILE A 135 0.07 -3.37 -14.78
N VAL A 136 0.52 -2.28 -14.17
CA VAL A 136 -0.30 -1.25 -13.55
C VAL A 136 -0.13 0.04 -14.32
N SER A 137 -1.23 0.75 -14.56
CA SER A 137 -1.23 2.08 -15.17
C SER A 137 -2.33 2.91 -14.50
N THR A 138 -1.93 3.75 -13.54
CA THR A 138 -2.85 4.46 -12.66
C THR A 138 -2.91 5.93 -13.06
N GLU A 139 -4.04 6.38 -13.62
CA GLU A 139 -4.25 7.77 -14.07
C GLU A 139 -3.21 8.22 -15.12
N VAL A 140 -3.02 7.41 -16.16
CA VAL A 140 -2.03 7.67 -17.23
C VAL A 140 -2.67 7.82 -18.58
N ILE A 141 -3.67 6.98 -18.88
CA ILE A 141 -4.21 6.84 -20.24
C ILE A 141 -4.81 8.15 -20.76
N GLU A 142 -5.41 8.96 -19.88
CA GLU A 142 -5.98 10.28 -20.17
C GLU A 142 -4.95 11.35 -20.54
N HIS A 143 -3.68 11.15 -20.21
CA HIS A 143 -2.59 12.08 -20.56
C HIS A 143 -1.98 11.76 -21.94
N LEU A 144 -2.30 10.59 -22.52
CA LEU A 144 -1.71 10.14 -23.76
C LEU A 144 -2.24 10.92 -24.97
N PRO A 145 -1.34 11.45 -25.83
CA PRO A 145 -1.68 11.91 -27.17
C PRO A 145 -2.38 10.80 -27.97
N GLU A 146 -3.20 11.17 -28.96
CA GLU A 146 -4.05 10.22 -29.69
C GLU A 146 -3.27 9.13 -30.43
N ASP A 147 -2.11 9.48 -30.98
CA ASP A 147 -1.18 8.56 -31.63
C ASP A 147 -0.54 7.58 -30.65
N VAL A 148 -0.20 8.03 -29.43
CA VAL A 148 0.33 7.16 -28.36
C VAL A 148 -0.77 6.28 -27.77
N LEU A 149 -1.98 6.83 -27.56
CA LEU A 149 -3.15 6.09 -27.07
C LEU A 149 -3.49 4.92 -28.00
N ALA A 150 -3.35 5.10 -29.32
CA ALA A 150 -3.58 4.05 -30.31
C ALA A 150 -2.65 2.85 -30.13
N GLU A 151 -1.46 3.04 -29.55
CA GLU A 151 -0.49 1.97 -29.28
C GLU A 151 -0.65 1.36 -27.87
N PHE A 152 -1.51 1.92 -27.00
CA PHE A 152 -1.67 1.46 -25.62
C PHE A 152 -2.10 -0.01 -25.52
N ALA A 153 -3.24 -0.37 -26.12
CA ALA A 153 -3.71 -1.76 -26.10
C ALA A 153 -2.80 -2.70 -26.92
N PRO A 154 -2.37 -2.34 -28.16
CA PRO A 154 -1.44 -3.18 -28.92
C PRO A 154 -0.15 -3.51 -28.18
N LEU A 155 0.48 -2.55 -27.50
CA LEU A 155 1.72 -2.81 -26.78
C LEU A 155 1.48 -3.55 -25.47
N LEU A 156 0.61 -3.04 -24.60
CA LEU A 156 0.44 -3.65 -23.28
C LEU A 156 -0.22 -5.02 -23.38
N LEU A 157 -1.37 -5.15 -24.05
CA LEU A 157 -2.15 -6.40 -24.11
C LEU A 157 -1.64 -7.35 -25.21
N GLY A 158 -1.10 -6.81 -26.29
CA GLY A 158 -0.60 -7.59 -27.42
C GLY A 158 0.85 -8.01 -27.28
N VAL A 159 1.76 -7.05 -27.21
CA VAL A 159 3.22 -7.30 -27.23
C VAL A 159 3.74 -7.76 -25.88
N TYR A 160 3.43 -7.06 -24.79
CA TYR A 160 3.87 -7.42 -23.44
C TYR A 160 3.01 -8.51 -22.81
N HIS A 161 1.74 -8.57 -23.21
CA HIS A 161 0.80 -9.65 -22.92
C HIS A 161 0.80 -10.09 -21.45
N PRO A 162 0.62 -9.19 -20.46
CA PRO A 162 0.69 -9.58 -19.07
C PRO A 162 -0.47 -10.48 -18.68
N GLN A 163 -0.31 -11.26 -17.60
CA GLN A 163 -1.43 -12.06 -17.06
C GLN A 163 -2.55 -11.16 -16.54
N LEU A 164 -2.18 -10.01 -15.97
CA LEU A 164 -3.06 -8.99 -15.42
C LEU A 164 -2.65 -7.58 -15.90
N LEU A 165 -3.59 -6.80 -16.41
CA LEU A 165 -3.43 -5.35 -16.58
C LEU A 165 -4.44 -4.63 -15.69
N LEU A 166 -3.96 -3.73 -14.85
CA LEU A 166 -4.75 -2.89 -13.95
C LEU A 166 -4.66 -1.43 -14.43
N LEU A 167 -5.80 -0.87 -14.80
CA LEU A 167 -5.90 0.47 -15.36
C LEU A 167 -6.84 1.33 -14.51
N THR A 168 -6.49 2.58 -14.26
CA THR A 168 -7.42 3.59 -13.74
C THR A 168 -7.44 4.84 -14.62
N THR A 169 -8.59 5.52 -14.65
CA THR A 169 -8.74 6.82 -15.31
C THR A 169 -9.91 7.60 -14.66
N PRO A 170 -9.92 8.95 -14.67
CA PRO A 170 -11.02 9.75 -14.16
C PRO A 170 -12.37 9.41 -14.81
N SER A 171 -13.46 9.56 -14.03
CA SER A 171 -14.83 9.47 -14.53
C SER A 171 -15.36 10.83 -14.94
N TYR A 172 -15.62 11.06 -16.23
CA TYR A 172 -16.26 12.30 -16.69
C TYR A 172 -17.67 12.47 -16.13
N ASP A 173 -18.42 11.38 -15.97
CA ASP A 173 -19.79 11.39 -15.43
C ASP A 173 -19.80 12.03 -14.03
N PHE A 174 -18.80 11.69 -13.20
CA PHE A 174 -18.69 12.21 -11.85
C PHE A 174 -18.42 13.72 -11.80
N ASN A 175 -17.94 14.35 -12.87
CA ASN A 175 -17.69 15.80 -12.89
C ASN A 175 -18.96 16.62 -12.61
N ALA A 176 -20.16 16.06 -12.82
CA ALA A 176 -21.41 16.74 -12.49
C ALA A 176 -21.65 16.83 -10.97
N ARG A 177 -20.91 16.08 -10.16
CA ARG A 177 -21.02 16.05 -8.70
C ARG A 177 -20.52 17.32 -8.02
N PHE A 178 -19.67 18.09 -8.71
CA PHE A 178 -19.08 19.33 -8.19
C PHE A 178 -20.00 20.55 -8.34
N THR A 179 -21.11 20.47 -9.06
CA THR A 179 -22.01 21.62 -9.26
C THR A 179 -23.48 21.23 -9.16
N ALA A 180 -24.33 22.19 -8.81
CA ALA A 180 -25.78 22.04 -8.89
C ALA A 180 -26.22 21.79 -10.36
N PRO A 181 -27.32 21.04 -10.61
CA PRO A 181 -27.80 20.77 -11.97
C PRO A 181 -28.13 22.01 -12.80
N ASP A 182 -28.54 23.09 -12.16
CA ASP A 182 -28.92 24.38 -12.74
C ASP A 182 -27.79 25.42 -12.67
N ALA A 183 -26.59 25.02 -12.21
CA ALA A 183 -25.45 25.92 -12.12
C ALA A 183 -25.05 26.44 -13.51
N PRO A 184 -24.70 27.74 -13.64
CA PRO A 184 -24.24 28.28 -14.92
C PRO A 184 -22.92 27.61 -15.33
N PRO A 185 -22.57 27.55 -16.63
CA PRO A 185 -21.30 26.96 -17.09
C PRO A 185 -20.06 27.55 -16.43
N THR A 186 -20.13 28.80 -15.95
CA THR A 186 -19.06 29.49 -15.22
C THR A 186 -18.84 28.97 -13.80
N ALA A 187 -19.78 28.23 -13.22
CA ALA A 187 -19.65 27.64 -11.89
C ALA A 187 -18.75 26.41 -11.88
N ARG A 188 -18.56 25.76 -13.03
CA ARG A 188 -17.68 24.61 -13.16
C ARG A 188 -16.24 25.08 -13.33
N ARG A 189 -15.37 24.78 -12.37
CA ARG A 189 -13.92 24.94 -12.58
C ARG A 189 -13.41 23.84 -13.50
N GLY A 190 -12.32 24.13 -14.18
CA GLY A 190 -11.67 23.20 -15.10
C GLY A 190 -11.20 23.87 -16.37
N THR A 191 -10.67 23.05 -17.27
CA THR A 191 -10.11 23.50 -18.55
C THR A 191 -10.96 22.91 -19.67
N ARG A 192 -11.34 23.72 -20.66
CA ARG A 192 -11.99 23.19 -21.87
C ARG A 192 -11.06 22.16 -22.50
N ASP A 193 -11.63 21.10 -23.05
CA ASP A 193 -10.90 20.07 -23.77
C ASP A 193 -9.78 20.67 -24.63
N PRO A 194 -8.50 20.50 -24.24
CA PRO A 194 -7.38 21.18 -24.87
C PRO A 194 -7.14 20.68 -26.31
N THR A 195 -7.71 19.53 -26.67
CA THR A 195 -7.66 18.98 -28.03
C THR A 195 -8.70 19.59 -28.95
N GLY A 196 -9.74 20.23 -28.41
CA GLY A 196 -10.87 20.78 -29.16
C GLY A 196 -11.81 19.73 -29.78
N ARG A 197 -11.64 18.44 -29.45
CA ARG A 197 -12.46 17.33 -29.98
C ARG A 197 -13.88 17.35 -29.42
N THR A 198 -14.03 17.83 -28.20
CA THR A 198 -15.31 17.93 -27.51
C THR A 198 -15.54 19.34 -26.97
N ALA A 199 -16.78 19.64 -26.61
CA ALA A 199 -17.11 20.87 -25.87
C ALA A 199 -17.00 20.68 -24.34
N ARG A 200 -16.37 19.59 -23.87
CA ARG A 200 -16.29 19.23 -22.44
C ARG A 200 -15.32 20.14 -21.69
N VAL A 201 -15.54 20.23 -20.39
CA VAL A 201 -14.63 20.84 -19.41
C VAL A 201 -14.05 19.71 -18.57
N PHE A 202 -12.73 19.56 -18.63
CA PHE A 202 -11.94 18.57 -17.91
C PHE A 202 -11.50 19.10 -16.54
N ARG A 203 -11.23 18.17 -15.62
CA ARG A 203 -10.73 18.45 -14.26
C ARG A 203 -9.33 19.04 -14.28
N HIS A 204 -8.50 18.58 -15.21
CA HIS A 204 -7.11 18.98 -15.31
C HIS A 204 -6.77 19.47 -16.73
N SER A 205 -5.81 20.39 -16.84
CA SER A 205 -5.46 21.06 -18.09
C SER A 205 -4.57 20.22 -19.01
N ASP A 206 -3.89 19.21 -18.46
CA ASP A 206 -3.03 18.29 -19.19
C ASP A 206 -3.77 17.07 -19.76
N HIS A 207 -5.01 16.81 -19.33
CA HIS A 207 -5.84 15.71 -19.84
C HIS A 207 -6.11 15.91 -21.34
N LYS A 208 -5.90 14.86 -22.12
CA LYS A 208 -6.20 14.82 -23.56
C LYS A 208 -7.63 14.37 -23.82
N PHE A 209 -8.23 13.64 -22.87
CA PHE A 209 -9.64 13.28 -22.86
C PHE A 209 -10.09 12.97 -21.43
N GLU A 210 -11.40 12.97 -21.20
CA GLU A 210 -12.02 12.37 -20.02
C GLU A 210 -13.22 11.54 -20.47
N TRP A 211 -13.15 10.23 -20.26
CA TRP A 211 -14.20 9.31 -20.68
C TRP A 211 -15.34 9.25 -19.68
N THR A 212 -16.55 9.17 -20.22
CA THR A 212 -17.74 8.70 -19.48
C THR A 212 -17.61 7.21 -19.17
N ARG A 213 -18.46 6.68 -18.27
CA ARG A 213 -18.47 5.24 -17.98
C ARG A 213 -18.80 4.39 -19.21
N THR A 214 -19.68 4.89 -20.06
CA THR A 214 -20.03 4.22 -21.31
C THR A 214 -18.85 4.17 -22.28
N GLU A 215 -18.11 5.28 -22.43
CA GLU A 215 -16.94 5.34 -23.32
C GLU A 215 -15.81 4.45 -22.82
N PHE A 216 -15.49 4.50 -21.52
CA PHE A 216 -14.46 3.67 -20.93
C PHE A 216 -14.79 2.18 -21.02
N ARG A 217 -16.03 1.80 -20.69
CA ARG A 217 -16.52 0.41 -20.83
C ARG A 217 -16.41 -0.07 -22.27
N ALA A 218 -16.85 0.74 -23.24
CA ALA A 218 -16.80 0.37 -24.65
C ALA A 218 -15.36 0.19 -25.15
N TRP A 219 -14.44 1.07 -24.74
CA TRP A 219 -13.02 0.93 -25.06
C TRP A 219 -12.42 -0.34 -24.43
N CYS A 220 -12.73 -0.60 -23.14
CA CYS A 220 -12.26 -1.79 -22.44
C CYS A 220 -12.76 -3.08 -23.09
N ASP A 221 -14.05 -3.17 -23.40
CA ASP A 221 -14.66 -4.34 -24.02
C ASP A 221 -14.05 -4.60 -25.42
N ALA A 222 -13.79 -3.54 -26.20
CA ALA A 222 -13.13 -3.64 -27.49
C ALA A 222 -11.68 -4.15 -27.36
N ALA A 223 -10.88 -3.54 -26.48
CA ALA A 223 -9.50 -3.94 -26.24
C ALA A 223 -9.40 -5.39 -25.73
N ALA A 224 -10.28 -5.78 -24.80
CA ALA A 224 -10.30 -7.13 -24.24
C ALA A 224 -10.67 -8.17 -25.30
N SER A 225 -11.70 -7.89 -26.11
CA SER A 225 -12.10 -8.77 -27.21
C SER A 225 -11.01 -8.89 -28.27
N GLU A 226 -10.36 -7.78 -28.63
CA GLU A 226 -9.35 -7.75 -29.69
C GLU A 226 -8.10 -8.54 -29.32
N TRP A 227 -7.65 -8.40 -28.07
CA TRP A 227 -6.37 -8.92 -27.58
C TRP A 227 -6.50 -10.18 -26.72
N GLY A 228 -7.68 -10.78 -26.61
CA GLY A 228 -7.82 -12.07 -25.90
C GLY A 228 -7.68 -11.94 -24.38
N TYR A 229 -8.42 -10.99 -23.80
CA TYR A 229 -8.59 -10.82 -22.36
C TYR A 229 -10.06 -10.91 -21.97
N ASP A 230 -10.30 -11.21 -20.70
CA ASP A 230 -11.54 -10.86 -20.01
C ASP A 230 -11.32 -9.55 -19.27
N VAL A 231 -12.34 -8.70 -19.13
CA VAL A 231 -12.24 -7.42 -18.43
C VAL A 231 -13.35 -7.23 -17.42
N ASP A 232 -12.97 -6.81 -16.21
CA ASP A 232 -13.89 -6.35 -15.18
C ASP A 232 -13.75 -4.83 -15.03
N VAL A 233 -14.86 -4.10 -15.22
CA VAL A 233 -14.90 -2.64 -15.18
C VAL A 233 -15.75 -2.18 -14.00
N SER A 234 -15.16 -1.39 -13.12
CA SER A 234 -15.82 -0.84 -11.92
C SER A 234 -15.31 0.59 -11.64
N GLY A 235 -15.31 1.02 -10.38
CA GLY A 235 -14.75 2.32 -10.00
C GLY A 235 -14.53 2.48 -8.51
N VAL A 236 -13.74 3.49 -8.15
CA VAL A 236 -13.41 3.90 -6.78
C VAL A 236 -13.64 5.40 -6.58
N GLY A 237 -13.69 5.85 -5.33
CA GLY A 237 -13.96 7.25 -5.03
C GLY A 237 -15.45 7.57 -4.92
N ARG A 238 -16.11 6.99 -3.92
CA ARG A 238 -17.43 7.48 -3.48
C ARG A 238 -17.21 8.73 -2.64
N ALA A 239 -17.95 9.80 -2.94
CA ALA A 239 -17.90 11.02 -2.13
C ALA A 239 -18.33 10.73 -0.69
N GLN A 240 -17.67 11.38 0.27
CA GLN A 240 -18.04 11.31 1.69
C GLN A 240 -19.36 12.02 1.93
N GLU A 241 -19.56 13.17 1.29
CA GLU A 241 -20.77 13.97 1.39
C GLU A 241 -21.89 13.37 0.55
N ASN A 242 -23.11 13.39 1.09
CA ASN A 242 -24.31 13.09 0.30
C ASN A 242 -24.50 14.16 -0.78
N ASP A 243 -24.78 13.76 -2.01
CA ASP A 243 -25.23 14.73 -3.02
C ASP A 243 -26.60 15.32 -2.63
N PRO A 244 -26.73 16.65 -2.47
CA PRO A 244 -28.02 17.29 -2.15
C PRO A 244 -29.12 17.02 -3.18
N PHE A 245 -28.74 16.58 -4.39
CA PHE A 245 -29.63 16.29 -5.51
C PHE A 245 -29.84 14.78 -5.73
N GLY A 246 -29.26 13.91 -4.90
CA GLY A 246 -29.46 12.46 -4.96
C GLY A 246 -28.95 11.78 -6.24
N ARG A 247 -27.89 12.32 -6.87
CA ARG A 247 -27.38 11.83 -8.15
C ARG A 247 -26.23 10.82 -8.02
N ASP A 248 -25.71 10.57 -6.81
CA ASP A 248 -24.48 9.77 -6.62
C ASP A 248 -24.52 8.40 -7.35
N ASP A 249 -25.63 7.66 -7.28
CA ASP A 249 -25.76 6.36 -7.97
C ASP A 249 -25.78 6.51 -9.50
N ALA A 250 -26.38 7.60 -9.99
CA ALA A 250 -26.43 7.91 -11.41
C ALA A 250 -25.08 8.39 -11.95
N LEU A 251 -24.26 9.09 -11.15
CA LEU A 251 -22.94 9.58 -11.53
C LEU A 251 -21.85 8.51 -11.39
N GLY A 252 -22.02 7.58 -10.44
CA GLY A 252 -21.06 6.53 -10.13
C GLY A 252 -19.81 7.04 -9.39
N PRO A 253 -18.71 6.28 -9.39
CA PRO A 253 -17.47 6.64 -8.70
C PRO A 253 -16.64 7.72 -9.42
N ALA A 254 -15.75 8.38 -8.68
CA ALA A 254 -14.91 9.47 -9.19
C ALA A 254 -13.78 9.03 -10.14
N SER A 255 -13.25 7.82 -9.93
CA SER A 255 -12.28 7.16 -10.81
C SER A 255 -12.86 5.84 -11.29
N GLN A 256 -12.65 5.54 -12.56
CA GLN A 256 -13.01 4.29 -13.20
C GLN A 256 -11.81 3.36 -13.15
N VAL A 257 -12.06 2.07 -12.98
CA VAL A 257 -10.98 1.07 -12.91
C VAL A 257 -11.32 -0.13 -13.79
N ALA A 258 -10.31 -0.72 -14.42
CA ALA A 258 -10.45 -1.91 -15.24
C ALA A 258 -9.36 -2.93 -14.94
N ALA A 259 -9.76 -4.17 -14.68
CA ALA A 259 -8.85 -5.32 -14.53
C ALA A 259 -9.00 -6.26 -15.71
N PHE A 260 -7.98 -6.32 -16.56
CA PHE A 260 -7.91 -7.23 -17.70
C PHE A 260 -7.18 -8.51 -17.28
N ARG A 261 -7.78 -9.67 -17.50
CA ARG A 261 -7.19 -10.99 -17.22
C ARG A 261 -6.96 -11.75 -18.52
N ARG A 262 -5.72 -12.21 -18.75
CA ARG A 262 -5.33 -12.84 -20.00
C ARG A 262 -6.05 -14.18 -20.17
N ARG A 263 -6.56 -14.45 -21.37
CA ARG A 263 -7.06 -15.78 -21.76
C ARG A 263 -5.92 -16.61 -22.34
N ASP A 264 -5.58 -17.72 -21.68
CA ASP A 264 -4.42 -18.56 -21.99
C ASP A 264 -4.73 -19.81 -22.86
N GLY A 265 -5.80 -19.79 -23.66
CA GLY A 265 -6.08 -20.86 -24.62
C GLY A 265 -5.25 -20.73 -25.91
N ASP A 266 -4.84 -21.86 -26.50
CA ASP A 266 -4.02 -21.92 -27.73
C ASP A 266 -4.54 -20.98 -28.84
N GLU A 267 -5.86 -20.92 -29.04
CA GLU A 267 -6.48 -20.02 -30.01
C GLU A 267 -6.22 -18.54 -29.69
N ALA A 268 -6.43 -18.13 -28.44
CA ALA A 268 -6.22 -16.76 -28.00
C ALA A 268 -4.75 -16.35 -28.04
N VAL A 269 -3.84 -17.27 -27.67
CA VAL A 269 -2.39 -17.06 -27.73
C VAL A 269 -1.94 -16.87 -29.19
N ASN A 270 -2.35 -17.75 -30.10
CA ASN A 270 -1.96 -17.67 -31.51
C ASN A 270 -2.55 -16.42 -32.19
N ALA A 271 -3.81 -16.09 -31.92
CA ALA A 271 -4.47 -14.91 -32.48
C ALA A 271 -3.78 -13.61 -32.02
N ARG A 272 -3.40 -13.52 -30.75
CA ARG A 272 -2.64 -12.40 -30.20
C ARG A 272 -1.27 -12.28 -30.86
N ALA A 273 -0.48 -13.35 -30.87
CA ALA A 273 0.85 -13.35 -31.46
C ALA A 273 0.86 -12.90 -32.92
N ALA A 274 -0.11 -13.36 -33.72
CA ALA A 274 -0.23 -12.95 -35.13
C ALA A 274 -0.56 -11.46 -35.30
N LYS A 275 -1.36 -10.86 -34.39
CA LYS A 275 -1.71 -9.43 -34.43
C LYS A 275 -0.61 -8.53 -33.87
N SER A 276 0.14 -9.02 -32.87
CA SER A 276 1.16 -8.24 -32.18
C SER A 276 2.39 -7.93 -33.06
N GLU A 277 2.59 -8.63 -34.18
CA GLU A 277 3.78 -8.46 -35.03
C GLU A 277 3.93 -7.03 -35.57
N ASP A 278 2.86 -6.46 -36.11
CA ASP A 278 2.91 -5.10 -36.66
C ASP A 278 3.06 -4.05 -35.55
N ALA A 279 2.45 -4.26 -34.38
CA ALA A 279 2.62 -3.38 -33.22
C ALA A 279 4.07 -3.40 -32.72
N LEU A 280 4.66 -4.60 -32.59
CA LEU A 280 6.06 -4.76 -32.21
C LEU A 280 6.99 -4.09 -33.22
N ARG A 281 6.75 -4.27 -34.52
CA ARG A 281 7.56 -3.64 -35.58
C ARG A 281 7.53 -2.12 -35.51
N ARG A 282 6.36 -1.52 -35.26
CA ARG A 282 6.23 -0.05 -35.08
C ARG A 282 6.99 0.42 -33.84
N ALA A 283 6.78 -0.23 -32.70
CA ALA A 283 7.43 0.15 -31.44
C ALA A 283 8.96 -0.01 -31.47
N GLN A 284 9.48 -1.00 -32.21
CA GLN A 284 10.92 -1.20 -32.40
C GLN A 284 11.57 -0.16 -33.34
N ALA A 285 10.78 0.49 -34.20
CA ALA A 285 11.27 1.54 -35.09
C ALA A 285 11.39 2.90 -34.41
N GLY A 286 10.80 3.05 -33.22
CA GLY A 286 10.74 4.30 -32.47
C GLY A 286 11.94 4.53 -31.55
N THR A 287 11.70 5.29 -30.49
CA THR A 287 12.64 5.51 -29.40
C THR A 287 12.80 4.24 -28.57
N VAL A 288 13.87 4.18 -27.77
CA VAL A 288 14.13 3.08 -26.85
C VAL A 288 14.12 3.58 -25.42
N HIS A 289 13.63 2.77 -24.49
CA HIS A 289 13.73 3.10 -23.07
C HIS A 289 15.20 3.18 -22.63
N SER A 290 15.53 4.24 -21.91
CA SER A 290 16.82 4.38 -21.24
C SER A 290 16.73 3.89 -19.80
N LEU A 291 17.65 3.01 -19.40
CA LEU A 291 17.83 2.61 -18.01
C LEU A 291 18.27 3.82 -17.17
N VAL A 292 17.55 4.11 -16.09
CA VAL A 292 17.89 5.20 -15.16
C VAL A 292 18.59 4.65 -13.93
N ALA A 293 18.03 3.61 -13.31
CA ALA A 293 18.58 3.02 -12.10
C ALA A 293 18.17 1.55 -11.95
N THR A 294 18.97 0.82 -11.18
CA THR A 294 18.66 -0.53 -10.70
C THR A 294 18.99 -0.59 -9.22
N HIS A 295 18.05 -1.11 -8.43
CA HIS A 295 18.22 -1.37 -7.01
C HIS A 295 18.03 -2.85 -6.73
N HIS A 296 18.94 -3.41 -5.93
CA HIS A 296 18.81 -4.75 -5.39
C HIS A 296 18.56 -4.63 -3.89
N HIS A 297 17.46 -5.20 -3.42
CA HIS A 297 17.16 -5.30 -2.00
C HIS A 297 17.44 -6.74 -1.54
N ASP A 298 18.51 -6.90 -0.78
CA ASP A 298 18.92 -8.22 -0.27
C ASP A 298 17.90 -8.77 0.75
N ALA A 299 17.64 -10.06 0.67
CA ALA A 299 16.94 -10.77 1.74
C ALA A 299 17.83 -10.89 2.99
N CYS A 300 17.18 -10.99 4.15
CA CYS A 300 17.81 -11.33 5.41
C CYS A 300 18.54 -12.68 5.26
N GLY A 301 19.76 -12.76 5.79
CA GLY A 301 20.58 -13.97 5.72
C GLY A 301 20.13 -15.12 6.65
N VAL A 302 19.10 -14.90 7.47
CA VAL A 302 18.57 -15.93 8.37
C VAL A 302 17.75 -16.93 7.55
N SER A 303 18.17 -18.19 7.59
CA SER A 303 17.54 -19.29 6.84
C SER A 303 17.22 -20.53 7.68
N SER A 304 17.76 -20.60 8.90
CA SER A 304 17.57 -21.70 9.83
C SER A 304 16.45 -21.37 10.80
N THR A 305 15.55 -22.32 11.03
CA THR A 305 14.48 -22.21 12.03
C THR A 305 14.91 -22.84 13.35
N SER A 306 14.47 -22.25 14.46
CA SER A 306 14.47 -22.89 15.78
C SER A 306 13.48 -24.06 15.84
N ASP A 307 13.60 -24.89 16.87
CA ASP A 307 12.62 -25.95 17.11
C ASP A 307 11.30 -25.39 17.67
N LEU A 308 10.21 -26.14 17.52
CA LEU A 308 8.88 -25.67 17.91
C LEU A 308 8.75 -25.40 19.41
N ALA A 309 9.47 -26.15 20.25
CA ALA A 309 9.41 -25.98 21.69
C ALA A 309 10.18 -24.74 22.15
N GLU A 310 11.31 -24.45 21.50
CA GLU A 310 12.08 -23.22 21.71
C GLU A 310 11.23 -22.00 21.35
N ILE A 311 10.56 -22.02 20.19
CA ILE A 311 9.66 -20.95 19.76
C ILE A 311 8.55 -20.73 20.80
N SER A 312 7.81 -21.78 21.19
CA SER A 312 6.71 -21.63 22.15
C SER A 312 7.17 -21.21 23.55
N ASN A 313 8.34 -21.66 24.00
CA ASN A 313 8.92 -21.25 25.28
C ASN A 313 9.27 -19.76 25.29
N ILE A 314 9.90 -19.24 24.23
CA ILE A 314 10.22 -17.81 24.12
C ILE A 314 8.95 -16.96 24.09
N VAL A 315 7.88 -17.42 23.44
CA VAL A 315 6.59 -16.72 23.46
C VAL A 315 6.00 -16.67 24.87
N LYS A 316 6.00 -17.78 25.61
CA LYS A 316 5.55 -17.82 27.01
C LYS A 316 6.37 -16.90 27.91
N GLU A 317 7.69 -16.87 27.74
CA GLU A 317 8.57 -15.94 28.47
C GLU A 317 8.21 -14.49 28.17
N ARG A 318 7.90 -14.15 26.91
CA ARG A 318 7.53 -12.79 26.52
C ARG A 318 6.19 -12.38 27.12
N MET A 319 5.18 -13.25 27.07
CA MET A 319 3.87 -13.03 27.70
C MET A 319 3.98 -12.89 29.24
N GLN A 320 4.86 -13.68 29.87
CA GLN A 320 5.18 -13.54 31.29
C GLN A 320 5.81 -12.19 31.62
N GLN A 321 6.77 -11.73 30.81
CA GLN A 321 7.42 -10.43 31.00
C GLN A 321 6.44 -9.28 30.85
N TRP A 322 5.50 -9.39 29.91
CA TRP A 322 4.46 -8.38 29.69
C TRP A 322 3.32 -8.45 30.71
N GLN A 323 3.22 -9.53 31.49
CA GLN A 323 2.10 -9.79 32.39
C GLN A 323 0.76 -9.84 31.65
N GLU A 324 0.77 -10.40 30.44
CA GLU A 324 -0.41 -10.51 29.58
C GLU A 324 -0.77 -11.98 29.35
N THR A 325 -1.99 -12.37 29.73
CA THR A 325 -2.49 -13.75 29.51
C THR A 325 -3.01 -13.97 28.08
N SER A 326 -3.27 -12.90 27.35
CA SER A 326 -3.76 -12.88 25.98
C SER A 326 -3.04 -11.80 25.18
N VAL A 327 -2.54 -12.16 24.01
CA VAL A 327 -1.89 -11.24 23.06
C VAL A 327 -2.31 -11.60 21.64
N THR A 328 -2.07 -10.73 20.67
CA THR A 328 -2.28 -11.02 19.25
C THR A 328 -1.03 -11.60 18.60
N VAL A 329 -1.20 -12.33 17.49
CA VAL A 329 -0.09 -12.74 16.64
C VAL A 329 0.71 -11.52 16.17
N HIS A 330 0.07 -10.38 15.89
CA HIS A 330 0.75 -9.13 15.57
C HIS A 330 1.75 -8.70 16.66
N GLU A 331 1.30 -8.63 17.91
CA GLU A 331 2.13 -8.16 19.03
C GLU A 331 3.36 -9.05 19.25
N ILE A 332 3.21 -10.37 19.14
CA ILE A 332 4.31 -11.31 19.33
C ILE A 332 5.19 -11.42 18.08
N TRP A 333 4.63 -11.48 16.88
CA TRP A 333 5.40 -11.70 15.65
C TRP A 333 6.41 -10.58 15.38
N PHE A 334 6.02 -9.34 15.64
CA PHE A 334 6.87 -8.16 15.47
C PHE A 334 7.71 -7.83 16.70
N ASP A 335 7.58 -8.60 17.77
CA ASP A 335 8.46 -8.49 18.91
C ASP A 335 9.85 -9.07 18.59
N LYS A 336 10.86 -8.52 19.27
CA LYS A 336 12.25 -8.65 18.89
C LYS A 336 12.68 -10.12 18.72
N ASP A 337 13.17 -10.43 17.52
CA ASP A 337 13.78 -11.68 17.06
C ASP A 337 12.82 -12.88 16.91
N ILE A 338 11.51 -12.73 17.15
CA ILE A 338 10.52 -13.80 16.96
C ILE A 338 10.43 -14.25 15.50
N ASP A 339 10.33 -13.27 14.59
CA ASP A 339 10.36 -13.49 13.14
C ASP A 339 11.62 -14.26 12.71
N LYS A 340 12.77 -13.96 13.32
CA LYS A 340 14.07 -14.60 13.05
C LYS A 340 14.20 -16.01 13.59
N LEU A 341 13.66 -16.30 14.77
CA LEU A 341 13.58 -17.69 15.27
C LEU A 341 12.82 -18.58 14.29
N CYS A 342 11.84 -18.00 13.59
CA CYS A 342 11.02 -18.69 12.62
C CYS A 342 11.58 -18.61 11.19
N ALA A 343 12.72 -17.96 10.94
CA ALA A 343 13.23 -17.63 9.60
C ALA A 343 12.15 -17.06 8.66
N GLY A 344 11.26 -16.23 9.20
CA GLY A 344 10.14 -15.64 8.49
C GLY A 344 8.97 -16.59 8.19
N ALA A 345 8.98 -17.83 8.68
CA ALA A 345 7.89 -18.79 8.48
C ALA A 345 6.77 -18.58 9.52
N LEU A 346 5.78 -17.73 9.18
CA LEU A 346 4.66 -17.43 10.08
C LEU A 346 3.75 -18.67 10.34
N ASP A 347 3.64 -19.58 9.37
CA ASP A 347 2.92 -20.84 9.52
C ASP A 347 3.61 -21.80 10.51
N LEU A 348 4.95 -21.83 10.52
CA LEU A 348 5.74 -22.54 11.54
C LEU A 348 5.50 -21.95 12.93
N PHE A 349 5.50 -20.62 13.05
CA PHE A 349 5.22 -19.93 14.31
C PHE A 349 3.87 -20.33 14.87
N VAL A 350 2.79 -20.22 14.07
CA VAL A 350 1.45 -20.65 14.50
C VAL A 350 1.44 -22.14 14.87
N SER A 351 2.12 -22.99 14.09
CA SER A 351 2.21 -24.42 14.38
C SER A 351 2.93 -24.73 15.70
N ALA A 352 3.91 -23.93 16.10
CA ALA A 352 4.60 -24.06 17.38
C ALA A 352 3.66 -23.76 18.55
N LEU A 353 2.84 -22.71 18.43
CA LEU A 353 1.87 -22.32 19.45
C LEU A 353 0.75 -23.36 19.59
N GLU A 354 0.23 -23.89 18.49
CA GLU A 354 -0.86 -24.88 18.50
C GLU A 354 -0.42 -26.27 19.02
N GLN A 355 0.90 -26.54 19.06
CA GLN A 355 1.45 -27.80 19.58
C GLN A 355 1.84 -27.73 21.06
N ASP A 356 1.94 -26.53 21.64
CA ASP A 356 2.23 -26.37 23.06
C ASP A 356 0.92 -26.44 23.88
N PRO A 357 0.77 -27.40 24.82
CA PRO A 357 -0.47 -27.60 25.56
C PRO A 357 -0.83 -26.44 26.50
N ALA A 358 0.12 -25.55 26.83
CA ALA A 358 -0.13 -24.40 27.68
C ALA A 358 -0.70 -23.20 26.90
N LEU A 359 -0.63 -23.25 25.56
CA LEU A 359 -1.05 -22.18 24.66
C LEU A 359 -2.28 -22.59 23.84
N SER A 360 -3.06 -21.62 23.39
CA SER A 360 -4.04 -21.82 22.31
C SER A 360 -4.11 -20.62 21.39
N VAL A 361 -4.44 -20.87 20.11
CA VAL A 361 -4.58 -19.83 19.09
C VAL A 361 -6.04 -19.74 18.66
N SER A 362 -6.67 -18.60 18.92
CA SER A 362 -8.01 -18.28 18.41
C SER A 362 -7.89 -17.65 17.02
N ARG A 363 -8.35 -18.38 16.00
CA ARG A 363 -8.40 -17.92 14.61
C ARG A 363 -9.56 -16.97 14.32
N SER A 364 -9.87 -16.08 15.27
CA SER A 364 -10.95 -15.09 15.15
C SER A 364 -10.47 -13.89 14.32
N GLY A 365 -10.65 -13.94 13.00
CA GLY A 365 -10.29 -12.84 12.08
C GLY A 365 -9.95 -13.33 10.67
N GLU A 366 -10.09 -12.45 9.68
CA GLU A 366 -9.72 -12.76 8.28
C GLU A 366 -8.21 -12.67 8.05
N ARG A 367 -7.45 -12.08 8.98
CA ARG A 367 -5.99 -11.91 8.90
C ARG A 367 -5.30 -12.64 10.06
N VAL A 368 -4.22 -13.36 9.77
CA VAL A 368 -3.46 -14.13 10.79
C VAL A 368 -2.97 -13.24 11.93
N LEU A 369 -2.55 -12.02 11.61
CA LEU A 369 -2.05 -11.05 12.60
C LEU A 369 -3.10 -10.66 13.65
N GLU A 370 -4.40 -10.82 13.36
CA GLU A 370 -5.50 -10.52 14.30
C GLU A 370 -5.82 -11.69 15.24
N TRP A 371 -5.25 -12.87 14.99
CA TRP A 371 -5.52 -14.04 15.81
C TRP A 371 -4.97 -13.86 17.21
N ALA A 372 -5.72 -14.31 18.21
CA ALA A 372 -5.35 -14.19 19.61
C ALA A 372 -4.61 -15.45 20.09
N ILE A 373 -3.59 -15.25 20.91
CA ILE A 373 -2.79 -16.27 21.57
C ILE A 373 -3.12 -16.19 23.06
N GLN A 374 -3.60 -17.29 23.63
CA GLN A 374 -3.91 -17.39 25.06
C GLN A 374 -2.87 -18.26 25.77
N PHE A 375 -2.37 -17.80 26.92
CA PHE A 375 -1.51 -18.60 27.80
C PHE A 375 -2.26 -19.01 29.06
N HIS A 376 -2.59 -20.30 29.15
CA HIS A 376 -3.49 -20.84 30.18
C HIS A 376 -2.84 -21.05 31.55
N GLU A 377 -1.51 -21.22 31.61
CA GLU A 377 -0.79 -21.49 32.86
C GLU A 377 -0.20 -20.22 33.50
N LEU A 378 -0.36 -19.05 32.85
CA LEU A 378 0.12 -17.79 33.41
C LEU A 378 -0.77 -17.32 34.55
N VAL A 379 -0.21 -17.28 35.76
CA VAL A 379 -0.83 -16.69 36.94
C VAL A 379 -0.29 -15.27 37.11
N LEU A 380 -1.15 -14.28 36.91
CA LEU A 380 -0.81 -12.88 37.21
C LEU A 380 -0.85 -12.68 38.71
N VAL A 381 0.27 -12.24 39.29
CA VAL A 381 0.35 -11.89 40.70
C VAL A 381 -0.07 -10.44 40.85
N ASP A 382 -1.14 -10.18 41.61
CA ASP A 382 -1.55 -8.82 41.93
C ASP A 382 -0.45 -8.16 42.80
N PRO A 383 0.17 -7.06 42.35
CA PRO A 383 1.21 -6.39 43.12
C PRO A 383 0.75 -5.90 44.51
N ASP A 384 -0.57 -5.79 44.75
CA ASP A 384 -1.14 -5.45 46.07
C ASP A 384 -1.28 -6.66 47.01
N THR A 385 -1.01 -7.88 46.54
CA THR A 385 -0.97 -9.09 47.37
C THR A 385 0.44 -9.45 47.84
N LYS A 386 1.16 -8.47 48.43
CA LYS A 386 2.27 -8.84 49.34
C LYS A 386 1.66 -9.25 50.67
N GLU A 387 1.54 -10.56 50.89
CA GLU A 387 1.29 -11.10 52.22
C GLU A 387 2.39 -10.62 53.18
N ASP A 388 1.97 -9.92 54.24
CA ASP A 388 2.77 -9.60 55.42
C ASP A 388 3.22 -10.90 56.09
N VAL A 389 4.33 -11.47 55.64
CA VAL A 389 5.07 -12.46 56.43
C VAL A 389 5.92 -11.69 57.45
N MET A 390 5.24 -11.13 58.46
CA MET A 390 5.86 -10.66 59.70
C MET A 390 6.42 -11.88 60.43
N ALA A 391 7.71 -12.15 60.21
CA ALA A 391 8.47 -13.04 61.09
C ALA A 391 8.59 -12.37 62.47
N GLU A 392 8.02 -12.98 63.50
CA GLU A 392 8.14 -12.53 64.89
C GLU A 392 9.63 -12.48 65.30
N PRO A 393 10.14 -11.35 65.81
CA PRO A 393 11.47 -11.31 66.39
C PRO A 393 11.40 -11.84 67.84
N THR A 394 12.12 -12.93 68.09
CA THR A 394 12.39 -13.44 69.44
C THR A 394 13.21 -12.44 70.26
N GLU A 395 12.74 -12.17 71.47
CA GLU A 395 13.40 -11.34 72.49
C GLU A 395 14.82 -11.81 72.82
N ALA A 396 15.80 -10.91 72.79
CA ALA A 396 17.00 -10.98 73.62
C ALA A 396 17.70 -9.61 73.75
N SER A 397 17.48 -8.99 74.91
CA SER A 397 18.39 -8.13 75.71
C SER A 397 19.44 -7.24 75.03
N GLU A 398 19.29 -5.93 75.25
CA GLU A 398 20.36 -4.92 75.17
C GLU A 398 21.47 -5.17 76.21
N PRO A 399 22.70 -4.72 75.91
CA PRO A 399 23.28 -3.70 76.80
C PRO A 399 23.95 -2.53 76.06
N GLU A 400 24.09 -1.45 76.84
CA GLU A 400 24.48 -0.09 76.52
C GLU A 400 25.93 0.13 76.01
N SER A 401 26.05 1.15 75.15
CA SER A 401 27.09 2.18 74.94
C SER A 401 28.59 1.91 75.18
N ASP A 402 29.42 2.20 74.16
CA ASP A 402 30.35 3.36 74.18
C ASP A 402 30.83 3.73 72.75
N PRO A 403 31.27 4.99 72.51
CA PRO A 403 31.55 5.57 71.20
C PRO A 403 33.05 5.49 70.84
N ASP A 404 33.38 5.56 69.55
CA ASP A 404 34.57 6.26 69.06
C ASP A 404 34.59 6.35 67.52
N ASP A 405 35.18 7.45 67.08
CA ASP A 405 35.28 8.02 65.74
C ASP A 405 35.99 7.14 64.69
N GLU A 406 35.61 7.27 63.41
CA GLU A 406 36.44 7.99 62.41
C GLU A 406 35.72 8.10 61.04
N GLU A 407 35.83 9.31 60.47
CA GLU A 407 35.36 9.77 59.16
C GLU A 407 35.89 8.90 57.99
N VAL A 408 35.33 8.91 56.78
CA VAL A 408 35.70 9.89 55.74
C VAL A 408 34.92 9.63 54.42
N GLN A 409 34.29 10.71 53.93
CA GLN A 409 34.01 11.15 52.55
C GLN A 409 32.90 10.52 51.67
N THR A 410 31.83 11.30 51.49
CA THR A 410 31.08 11.50 50.22
C THR A 410 31.77 12.55 49.34
N PRO A 411 31.68 12.54 47.98
CA PRO A 411 30.54 13.15 47.25
C PRO A 411 30.30 12.56 45.81
N PRO A 412 29.44 13.14 44.93
CA PRO A 412 28.17 13.84 45.14
C PRO A 412 26.98 13.26 44.34
N ASN A 413 25.79 13.65 44.81
CA ASN A 413 24.48 13.59 44.18
C ASN A 413 24.42 14.23 42.78
N ASN A 414 23.96 13.48 41.78
CA ASN A 414 23.22 14.06 40.66
C ASN A 414 22.28 13.02 40.01
N TRP A 415 21.18 12.70 40.69
CA TRP A 415 20.04 11.99 40.09
C TRP A 415 18.78 12.81 40.34
N LYS A 416 18.27 13.47 39.31
CA LYS A 416 16.94 14.11 39.34
C LYS A 416 15.92 13.05 38.92
N GLY A 417 15.19 12.54 39.92
CA GLY A 417 14.00 11.74 39.71
C GLY A 417 12.92 12.54 38.96
N TRP A 418 12.26 11.87 38.03
CA TRP A 418 11.07 12.36 37.35
C TRP A 418 9.86 12.12 38.27
N GLN A 419 9.08 13.17 38.55
CA GLN A 419 7.80 13.08 39.26
C GLN A 419 6.66 13.09 38.25
N PRO A 420 5.60 12.27 38.44
CA PRO A 420 4.46 12.24 37.53
C PRO A 420 3.60 13.50 37.72
N ALA A 421 3.31 14.19 36.63
CA ALA A 421 2.30 15.24 36.57
C ALA A 421 0.91 14.63 36.33
N SER A 422 -0.08 15.19 37.03
CA SER A 422 -1.49 14.80 37.10
C SER A 422 -2.17 14.56 35.75
N MET A 423 -2.93 13.46 35.68
CA MET A 423 -3.90 13.16 34.62
C MET A 423 -4.99 14.24 34.53
N ALA A 424 -5.07 14.88 33.37
CA ALA A 424 -6.31 15.44 32.85
C ALA A 424 -6.77 14.52 31.73
N GLU A 425 -8.02 14.07 31.81
CA GLU A 425 -8.68 13.17 30.86
C GLU A 425 -8.69 13.76 29.45
N THR A 426 -8.06 13.07 28.50
CA THR A 426 -8.40 13.18 27.07
C THR A 426 -8.37 11.79 26.45
N ASP A 427 -9.55 11.37 25.98
CA ASP A 427 -9.78 10.22 25.12
C ASP A 427 -8.80 10.23 23.94
N SER A 428 -7.87 9.28 23.91
CA SER A 428 -7.02 9.03 22.74
C SER A 428 -7.24 7.59 22.26
N LYS A 429 -7.90 7.48 21.11
CA LYS A 429 -7.89 6.28 20.29
C LYS A 429 -6.44 6.06 19.83
N LEU A 430 -5.87 4.92 20.22
CA LEU A 430 -4.58 4.43 19.74
C LEU A 430 -4.54 4.46 18.21
N SER A 431 -3.73 5.36 17.65
CA SER A 431 -3.36 5.36 16.25
C SER A 431 -2.27 4.31 16.02
N THR A 432 -2.62 3.25 15.30
CA THR A 432 -1.71 2.24 14.76
C THR A 432 -0.61 2.85 13.88
N PRO A 433 0.65 2.39 13.97
CA PRO A 433 1.61 2.53 12.88
C PRO A 433 1.29 1.45 11.83
N GLY A 434 0.27 1.73 11.03
CA GLY A 434 -0.04 0.95 9.84
C GLY A 434 0.85 1.37 8.68
N TRP A 435 0.99 0.45 7.73
CA TRP A 435 1.55 0.63 6.40
C TRP A 435 1.23 2.04 5.84
N GLY A 436 2.26 2.85 5.59
CA GLY A 436 2.13 4.14 4.89
C GLY A 436 2.14 5.43 5.72
N ASN A 437 2.43 5.41 7.02
CA ASN A 437 2.40 6.62 7.87
C ASN A 437 3.74 7.34 8.05
N THR A 438 4.63 7.34 7.05
CA THR A 438 5.92 8.08 7.15
C THR A 438 6.13 9.03 5.99
N TRP A 439 5.10 9.76 5.60
CA TRP A 439 5.27 10.91 4.73
C TRP A 439 4.37 12.03 5.25
N GLN A 440 4.99 13.11 5.72
CA GLN A 440 4.27 14.38 5.90
C GLN A 440 3.70 14.74 4.54
N ALA A 441 2.37 14.69 4.42
CA ALA A 441 1.67 15.24 3.28
C ALA A 441 2.09 16.71 3.12
N SER A 442 2.91 17.00 2.11
CA SER A 442 2.84 18.30 1.45
C SER A 442 1.42 18.40 0.92
N GLY A 443 0.61 19.19 1.60
CA GLY A 443 -0.82 19.30 1.33
C GLY A 443 -1.07 19.90 -0.04
N GLU A 444 -1.41 19.05 -1.01
CA GLU A 444 -2.00 19.45 -2.29
C GLU A 444 -3.20 18.55 -2.60
N GLY A 445 -4.18 18.61 -1.71
CA GLY A 445 -5.52 18.03 -1.90
C GLY A 445 -6.60 19.09 -2.09
N ALA A 446 -6.22 20.33 -2.42
CA ALA A 446 -7.14 21.46 -2.52
C ALA A 446 -7.30 21.90 -3.99
N TRP A 447 -8.56 21.99 -4.40
CA TRP A 447 -8.99 22.54 -5.69
C TRP A 447 -8.36 23.92 -5.95
N GLY A 448 -7.48 24.01 -6.95
CA GLY A 448 -7.00 25.27 -7.51
C GLY A 448 -6.06 26.09 -6.62
N ALA A 449 -5.03 25.46 -6.04
CA ALA A 449 -3.90 26.21 -5.50
C ALA A 449 -3.26 27.06 -6.62
N ARG A 450 -3.18 28.37 -6.39
CA ARG A 450 -2.51 29.31 -7.28
C ARG A 450 -1.01 29.16 -7.12
N ASP A 451 -0.33 28.74 -8.19
CA ASP A 451 1.08 29.09 -8.37
C ASP A 451 1.18 30.59 -8.66
N SER A 452 1.59 31.32 -7.64
CA SER A 452 2.11 32.67 -7.78
C SER A 452 3.60 32.65 -7.50
N ALA A 453 4.42 32.50 -8.54
CA ALA A 453 5.44 33.48 -8.91
C ALA A 453 6.38 32.96 -10.03
N GLU A 454 6.31 33.66 -11.17
CA GLU A 454 7.45 34.14 -11.95
C GLU A 454 8.39 33.13 -12.66
N ASP A 455 8.10 32.99 -13.96
CA ASP A 455 9.03 33.12 -15.07
C ASP A 455 10.31 32.25 -15.07
N SER A 456 10.22 31.13 -15.77
CA SER A 456 11.24 30.83 -16.79
C SER A 456 10.59 30.16 -18.00
N SER A 457 10.09 31.03 -18.88
CA SER A 457 9.95 30.68 -20.29
C SER A 457 11.22 30.02 -20.84
N LYS A 458 11.07 28.84 -21.46
CA LYS A 458 11.54 28.54 -22.83
C LYS A 458 11.19 27.10 -23.21
N GLY A 459 10.48 26.99 -24.33
CA GLY A 459 9.96 25.74 -24.84
C GLY A 459 11.00 24.79 -25.41
N ALA A 460 10.60 23.53 -25.47
CA ALA A 460 10.92 22.54 -26.47
C ALA A 460 9.57 21.84 -26.72
N GLY A 461 8.99 21.84 -27.92
CA GLY A 461 9.63 21.34 -29.13
C GLY A 461 9.29 19.85 -29.17
N TRP A 462 8.16 19.56 -29.82
CA TRP A 462 7.62 18.24 -30.14
C TRP A 462 8.66 17.22 -30.58
#